data_AF-A0A0A2CKS0-F1
#
_entry.id   AF-A0A0A2CKS0-F1
#
_cell.length_a   1.000
_cell.length_b   1.000
_cell.length_c   1.000
_cell.angle_alpha   90.00
_cell.angle_beta   90.00
_cell.angle_gamma   90.00
#
_symmetry.space_group_name_H-M   'P 1'
#
loop_
_entity.id
_entity.type
_entity.pdbx_description
1 polymer ?
#
loop_
_entity_poly.entity_id
_entity_poly.type
_entity_poly.pdbx_seq_one_letter_code
_entity_poly.pdbx_strand_id
1 'polypeptide(L)'
;MPNTPLLTSLITVLAVLLLNWGDPVLAALPTGSAVTDGAAILRNALPIEQKDLRKMQDTLEATSKVVGSSKGNRWVALNEAAASSQYLVITRKKSILEAIPEASREEGEALLESLGETVQALGDEASNQNIDGFIDLRRKSLKQIGDLEALLVNDFPYTIPEEFNSLPRLLGRATVSIKTTKGNINAVIDGYNAPLTAGAFVDLALKGFYDGLPFTRAEDNYVLQSGDPTGPESGYIDPTTKKERQVPLEIRIPEEATPFYNQTFEDIGLYKATPVLPFAALGTLGWAHSDQAIDDGSSQFFLFLYDAELTPAGLNLVDGRNAAFGYVVEGSDLLKKLEVGDQILSIKVVDGADRLKPHA
;
A
#
# COMPACT_ATOMS: atom_id res chain seq x y z
N MET A 1 -81.23 4.03 34.97
CA MET A 1 -81.49 5.47 34.78
C MET A 1 -80.82 6.22 35.93
N PRO A 2 -80.19 7.39 35.77
CA PRO A 2 -79.36 7.94 34.69
C PRO A 2 -78.05 8.64 35.19
N ASN A 3 -77.12 8.86 34.25
CA ASN A 3 -76.23 10.03 34.00
C ASN A 3 -75.13 10.56 34.98
N THR A 4 -73.89 10.45 34.47
CA THR A 4 -72.61 11.25 34.52
C THR A 4 -72.71 12.79 34.69
N PRO A 5 -71.64 13.59 35.01
CA PRO A 5 -70.24 13.61 34.47
C PRO A 5 -69.07 13.86 35.48
N LEU A 6 -67.80 13.45 35.26
CA LEU A 6 -66.71 13.91 34.35
C LEU A 6 -66.08 15.30 34.71
N LEU A 7 -64.84 15.30 35.23
CA LEU A 7 -63.63 16.10 34.87
C LEU A 7 -62.68 16.21 36.09
N THR A 8 -61.47 15.63 36.07
CA THR A 8 -60.14 16.29 35.91
C THR A 8 -59.13 15.28 36.49
N SER A 9 -57.94 14.95 36.02
CA SER A 9 -57.01 15.51 35.02
C SER A 9 -56.15 14.34 34.50
N LEU A 10 -56.01 14.21 33.17
CA LEU A 10 -55.10 13.26 32.55
C LEU A 10 -53.76 13.97 32.32
N ILE A 11 -52.71 13.61 33.08
CA ILE A 11 -51.34 14.00 32.76
C ILE A 11 -50.84 13.04 31.68
N THR A 12 -50.85 13.49 30.44
CA THR A 12 -50.23 12.78 29.32
C THR A 12 -48.75 13.15 29.31
N VAL A 13 -47.89 12.22 29.73
CA VAL A 13 -46.43 12.33 29.50
C VAL A 13 -46.20 11.98 28.03
N LEU A 14 -46.03 13.00 27.21
CA LEU A 14 -45.61 12.87 25.82
C LEU A 14 -44.09 12.59 25.80
N ALA A 15 -43.72 11.31 25.84
CA ALA A 15 -42.36 10.90 25.56
C ALA A 15 -42.08 11.11 24.07
N VAL A 16 -41.41 12.21 23.72
CA VAL A 16 -40.84 12.45 22.40
C VAL A 16 -39.69 11.45 22.23
N LEU A 17 -39.99 10.30 21.63
CA LEU A 17 -38.97 9.46 21.00
C LEU A 17 -38.37 10.27 19.85
N LEU A 18 -37.20 10.87 20.11
CA LEU A 18 -36.30 11.35 19.05
C LEU A 18 -35.81 10.12 18.29
N LEU A 19 -36.63 9.66 17.34
CA LEU A 19 -36.17 8.82 16.24
C LEU A 19 -35.18 9.68 15.45
N ASN A 20 -33.89 9.50 15.75
CA ASN A 20 -32.81 10.00 14.92
C ASN A 20 -32.88 9.21 13.60
N TRP A 21 -33.72 9.68 12.67
CA TRP A 21 -33.63 9.27 11.28
C TRP A 21 -32.29 9.80 10.79
N GLY A 22 -31.26 8.96 10.88
CA GLY A 22 -29.98 9.24 10.26
C GLY A 22 -30.23 9.63 8.81
N ASP A 23 -29.57 10.70 8.36
CA ASP A 23 -29.62 11.11 6.97
C ASP A 23 -29.35 9.89 6.09
N PRO A 24 -30.11 9.68 5.00
CA PRO A 24 -29.78 8.64 4.05
C PRO A 24 -28.36 8.91 3.57
N VAL A 25 -27.42 8.05 3.98
CA VAL A 25 -26.06 8.05 3.45
C VAL A 25 -26.20 7.76 1.97
N LEU A 26 -26.24 8.83 1.17
CA LEU A 26 -26.11 8.75 -0.27
C LEU A 26 -24.85 7.93 -0.52
N ALA A 27 -25.04 6.73 -1.06
CA ALA A 27 -23.96 5.88 -1.51
C ALA A 27 -23.30 6.57 -2.71
N ALA A 28 -22.43 7.53 -2.44
CA ALA A 28 -21.48 8.02 -3.41
C ALA A 28 -20.53 6.85 -3.69
N LEU A 29 -20.68 6.24 -4.86
CA LEU A 29 -19.64 5.39 -5.42
C LEU A 29 -18.37 6.26 -5.55
N PRO A 30 -17.18 5.76 -5.17
CA PRO A 30 -15.96 6.52 -5.31
C PRO A 30 -15.81 6.98 -6.77
N THR A 31 -15.75 8.29 -6.97
CA THR A 31 -15.63 8.88 -8.31
C THR A 31 -14.18 8.83 -8.75
N GLY A 32 -13.77 7.71 -9.33
CA GLY A 32 -12.43 7.50 -9.88
C GLY A 32 -12.14 6.02 -10.12
N SER A 33 -11.37 5.69 -11.15
CA SER A 33 -10.81 4.35 -11.28
C SER A 33 -9.78 4.12 -10.16
N ALA A 34 -9.79 2.94 -9.54
CA ALA A 34 -8.80 2.59 -8.52
C ALA A 34 -7.37 2.70 -9.08
N VAL A 35 -6.41 3.14 -8.25
CA VAL A 35 -4.99 3.09 -8.59
C VAL A 35 -4.54 1.64 -8.47
N THR A 36 -4.14 1.03 -9.58
CA THR A 36 -3.76 -0.40 -9.65
C THR A 36 -2.26 -0.63 -9.87
N ASP A 37 -1.46 0.44 -9.98
CA ASP A 37 0.00 0.36 -10.02
C ASP A 37 0.57 0.36 -8.59
N GLY A 38 1.23 -0.72 -8.19
CA GLY A 38 1.82 -0.86 -6.86
C GLY A 38 2.81 0.24 -6.52
N ALA A 39 3.59 0.72 -7.49
CA ALA A 39 4.53 1.82 -7.28
C ALA A 39 3.81 3.16 -7.03
N ALA A 40 2.69 3.42 -7.72
CA ALA A 40 1.84 4.59 -7.47
C ALA A 40 1.15 4.53 -6.11
N ILE A 41 0.63 3.37 -5.72
CA ILE A 41 0.05 3.16 -4.38
C ILE A 41 1.10 3.49 -3.31
N LEU A 42 2.32 2.97 -3.44
CA LEU A 42 3.40 3.25 -2.50
C LEU A 42 3.76 4.73 -2.43
N ARG A 43 3.83 5.45 -3.56
CA ARG A 43 4.05 6.91 -3.53
C ARG A 43 2.93 7.61 -2.76
N ASN A 44 1.68 7.32 -3.07
CA ASN A 44 0.51 7.91 -2.43
C ASN A 44 0.42 7.59 -0.93
N ALA A 45 0.92 6.43 -0.51
CA ALA A 45 0.93 5.98 0.88
C ALA A 45 1.97 6.68 1.78
N LEU A 46 2.88 7.48 1.21
CA LEU A 46 3.86 8.23 2.01
C LEU A 46 3.19 9.38 2.78
N PRO A 47 3.45 9.51 4.10
CA PRO A 47 2.87 10.54 4.95
C PRO A 47 3.62 11.88 4.78
N ILE A 48 3.49 12.50 3.62
CA ILE A 48 4.24 13.72 3.26
C ILE A 48 3.32 14.85 2.79
N GLU A 49 3.78 16.08 2.99
CA GLU A 49 3.11 17.30 2.54
C GLU A 49 4.02 18.11 1.60
N GLN A 50 4.16 17.66 0.35
CA GLN A 50 4.90 18.39 -0.68
C GLN A 50 4.11 18.39 -2.00
N LYS A 51 3.33 19.45 -2.18
CA LYS A 51 2.40 19.60 -3.31
C LYS A 51 3.06 19.67 -4.69
N ASP A 52 4.32 20.12 -4.77
CA ASP A 52 5.02 20.26 -6.05
C ASP A 52 5.47 18.89 -6.58
N LEU A 53 5.98 18.02 -5.71
CA LEU A 53 6.29 16.62 -5.99
C LEU A 53 5.04 15.83 -6.34
N ARG A 54 3.97 15.97 -5.54
CA ARG A 54 2.66 15.35 -5.84
C ARG A 54 2.13 15.78 -7.20
N LYS A 55 2.20 17.07 -7.53
CA LYS A 55 1.79 17.56 -8.85
C LYS A 55 2.62 16.97 -9.99
N MET A 56 3.94 16.83 -9.82
CA MET A 56 4.79 16.17 -10.83
C MET A 56 4.43 14.69 -10.98
N GLN A 57 4.24 13.98 -9.86
CA GLN A 57 3.78 12.59 -9.86
C GLN A 57 2.46 12.44 -10.62
N ASP A 58 1.42 13.19 -10.25
CA ASP A 58 0.09 13.15 -10.87
C ASP A 58 0.16 13.41 -12.37
N THR A 59 0.96 14.41 -12.77
CA THR A 59 1.17 14.79 -14.18
C THR A 59 1.76 13.63 -14.98
N LEU A 60 2.79 12.97 -14.44
CA LEU A 60 3.46 11.86 -15.11
C LEU A 60 2.62 10.58 -15.09
N GLU A 61 1.94 10.27 -13.99
CA GLU A 61 1.06 9.11 -13.87
C GLU A 61 -0.14 9.21 -14.82
N ALA A 62 -0.71 10.41 -15.00
CA ALA A 62 -1.82 10.64 -15.93
C ALA A 62 -1.48 10.28 -17.39
N THR A 63 -0.20 10.30 -17.76
CA THR A 63 0.24 9.90 -19.12
C THR A 63 -0.05 8.44 -19.44
N SER A 64 -0.21 7.57 -18.42
CA SER A 64 -0.62 6.16 -18.58
C SER A 64 -1.87 6.00 -19.45
N LYS A 65 -2.82 6.95 -19.36
CA LYS A 65 -4.09 6.94 -20.11
C LYS A 65 -3.93 7.23 -21.60
N VAL A 66 -2.79 7.80 -22.02
CA VAL A 66 -2.55 8.22 -23.41
C VAL A 66 -1.41 7.45 -24.10
N VAL A 67 -0.50 6.82 -23.33
CA VAL A 67 0.56 5.96 -23.90
C VAL A 67 0.05 4.71 -24.63
N GLY A 68 -1.21 4.30 -24.42
CA GLY A 68 -1.87 3.26 -25.23
C GLY A 68 -2.78 3.80 -26.35
N SER A 69 -3.00 5.12 -26.41
CA SER A 69 -3.98 5.73 -27.31
C SER A 69 -3.39 5.99 -28.70
N SER A 70 -4.08 5.52 -29.75
CA SER A 70 -3.77 5.84 -31.16
C SER A 70 -4.26 7.22 -31.61
N LYS A 71 -4.82 8.04 -30.71
CA LYS A 71 -5.33 9.39 -31.04
C LYS A 71 -4.18 10.35 -31.35
N GLY A 72 -4.39 11.24 -32.33
CA GLY A 72 -3.38 12.20 -32.80
C GLY A 72 -2.89 13.23 -31.78
N ASN A 73 -3.57 13.39 -30.64
CA ASN A 73 -3.17 14.31 -29.57
C ASN A 73 -2.23 13.68 -28.53
N ARG A 74 -1.82 12.40 -28.69
CA ARG A 74 -0.96 11.73 -27.71
C ARG A 74 0.34 12.46 -27.44
N TRP A 75 1.06 12.82 -28.51
CA TRP A 75 2.39 13.42 -28.40
C TRP A 75 2.33 14.82 -27.82
N VAL A 76 1.25 15.56 -28.09
CA VAL A 76 0.98 16.84 -27.45
C VAL A 76 0.88 16.66 -25.94
N ALA A 77 0.04 15.74 -25.48
CA ALA A 77 -0.14 15.47 -24.05
C ALA A 77 1.15 14.97 -23.37
N LEU A 78 1.93 14.11 -24.04
CA LEU A 78 3.21 13.61 -23.49
C LEU A 78 4.25 14.73 -23.38
N ASN A 79 4.37 15.58 -24.40
CA ASN A 79 5.27 16.74 -24.37
C ASN A 79 4.84 17.76 -23.30
N GLU A 80 3.55 18.05 -23.17
CA GLU A 80 3.02 18.94 -22.14
C GLU A 80 3.32 18.42 -20.72
N ALA A 81 3.16 17.11 -20.50
CA ALA A 81 3.47 16.49 -19.22
C ALA A 81 4.97 16.58 -18.87
N ALA A 82 5.85 16.30 -19.83
CA ALA A 82 7.30 16.42 -19.64
C ALA A 82 7.72 17.88 -19.39
N ALA A 83 7.24 18.83 -20.20
CA ALA A 83 7.55 20.25 -20.05
C ALA A 83 7.03 20.84 -18.73
N SER A 84 5.81 20.48 -18.31
CA SER A 84 5.23 20.89 -17.02
C SER A 84 6.07 20.35 -15.86
N SER A 85 6.49 19.09 -15.94
CA SER A 85 7.34 18.48 -14.91
C SER A 85 8.72 19.13 -14.85
N GLN A 86 9.35 19.38 -16.00
CA GLN A 86 10.64 20.08 -16.08
C GLN A 86 10.56 21.49 -15.48
N TYR A 87 9.48 22.21 -15.80
CA TYR A 87 9.22 23.52 -15.22
C TYR A 87 9.13 23.46 -13.69
N LEU A 88 8.45 22.46 -13.13
CA LEU A 88 8.33 22.29 -11.68
C LEU A 88 9.67 21.95 -11.04
N VAL A 89 10.46 21.03 -11.60
CA VAL A 89 11.82 20.72 -11.10
C VAL A 89 12.67 21.99 -11.00
N ILE A 90 12.67 22.83 -12.04
CA ILE A 90 13.48 24.05 -12.07
C ILE A 90 12.95 25.12 -11.11
N THR A 91 11.66 25.44 -11.21
CA THR A 91 11.08 26.59 -10.49
C THR A 91 10.74 26.31 -9.03
N ARG A 92 10.58 25.03 -8.67
CA ARG A 92 10.24 24.60 -7.30
C ARG A 92 11.41 23.94 -6.58
N LYS A 93 12.61 23.87 -7.17
CA LYS A 93 13.81 23.30 -6.53
C LYS A 93 14.00 23.77 -5.10
N LYS A 94 13.97 25.08 -4.88
CA LYS A 94 14.11 25.67 -3.54
C LYS A 94 13.04 25.16 -2.56
N SER A 95 11.76 25.22 -2.97
CA SER A 95 10.60 24.77 -2.18
C SER A 95 10.72 23.29 -1.78
N ILE A 96 11.17 22.45 -2.71
CA ILE A 96 11.36 21.01 -2.47
C ILE A 96 12.51 20.78 -1.47
N LEU A 97 13.68 21.39 -1.68
CA LEU A 97 14.86 21.19 -0.83
C LEU A 97 14.70 21.77 0.59
N GLU A 98 13.89 22.83 0.74
CA GLU A 98 13.55 23.39 2.06
C GLU A 98 12.66 22.46 2.88
N ALA A 99 11.88 21.59 2.23
CA ALA A 99 11.05 20.59 2.92
C ALA A 99 11.83 19.33 3.34
N ILE A 100 12.97 19.06 2.69
CA ILE A 100 13.84 17.91 3.02
C ILE A 100 14.67 18.23 4.28
N PRO A 101 14.81 17.26 5.22
CA PRO A 101 15.72 17.35 6.35
C PRO A 101 17.10 17.82 5.97
N GLU A 102 17.72 18.62 6.84
CA GLU A 102 19.08 19.09 6.63
C GLU A 102 20.07 17.94 6.43
N ALA A 103 19.92 16.85 7.17
CA ALA A 103 20.76 15.66 7.06
C ALA A 103 20.69 14.96 5.69
N SER A 104 19.57 15.11 4.96
CA SER A 104 19.34 14.46 3.67
C SER A 104 19.30 15.45 2.50
N ARG A 105 19.62 16.73 2.73
CA ARG A 105 19.46 17.78 1.72
C ARG A 105 20.42 17.64 0.54
N GLU A 106 21.65 17.17 0.79
CA GLU A 106 22.63 16.90 -0.26
C GLU A 106 22.16 15.77 -1.19
N GLU A 107 21.62 14.68 -0.61
CA GLU A 107 21.01 13.58 -1.37
C GLU A 107 19.79 14.06 -2.16
N GLY A 108 18.92 14.87 -1.53
CA GLY A 108 17.76 15.47 -2.18
C GLY A 108 18.14 16.39 -3.34
N GLU A 109 19.23 17.14 -3.23
CA GLU A 109 19.74 17.97 -4.33
C GLU A 109 20.23 17.12 -5.51
N ALA A 110 21.00 16.06 -5.24
CA ALA A 110 21.49 15.15 -6.27
C ALA A 110 20.34 14.40 -6.98
N LEU A 111 19.34 13.92 -6.22
CA LEU A 111 18.15 13.27 -6.79
C LEU A 111 17.35 14.22 -7.67
N LEU A 112 17.18 15.47 -7.24
CA LEU A 112 16.41 16.46 -7.98
C LEU A 112 17.12 16.92 -9.27
N GLU A 113 18.44 17.02 -9.25
CA GLU A 113 19.25 17.25 -10.46
C GLU A 113 19.07 16.10 -11.46
N SER A 114 19.24 14.85 -10.98
CA SER A 114 19.05 13.66 -11.81
C SER A 114 17.61 13.50 -12.35
N LEU A 115 16.60 13.93 -11.57
CA LEU A 115 15.21 13.99 -12.03
C LEU A 115 15.06 15.02 -13.15
N GLY A 116 15.69 16.19 -13.03
CA GLY A 116 15.68 17.23 -14.07
C GLY A 116 16.20 16.72 -15.41
N GLU A 117 17.34 16.02 -15.40
CA GLU A 117 17.91 15.39 -16.59
C GLU A 117 16.98 14.31 -17.17
N THR A 118 16.41 13.47 -16.31
CA THR A 118 15.54 12.37 -16.73
C THR A 118 14.23 12.88 -17.34
N VAL A 119 13.63 13.93 -16.78
CA VAL A 119 12.41 14.56 -17.30
C VAL A 119 12.69 15.34 -18.59
N GLN A 120 13.89 15.91 -18.75
CA GLN A 120 14.30 16.50 -20.02
C GLN A 120 14.36 15.42 -21.11
N ALA A 121 15.08 14.32 -20.85
CA ALA A 121 15.16 13.20 -21.78
C ALA A 121 13.76 12.60 -22.08
N LEU A 122 12.85 12.59 -21.09
CA LEU A 122 11.46 12.17 -21.29
C LEU A 122 10.74 13.03 -22.34
N GLY A 123 10.98 14.35 -22.33
CA GLY A 123 10.47 15.26 -23.36
C GLY A 123 11.08 15.02 -24.74
N ASP A 124 12.37 14.68 -24.79
CA ASP A 124 13.04 14.32 -26.04
C ASP A 124 12.44 13.04 -26.66
N GLU A 125 12.16 12.00 -25.86
CA GLU A 125 11.49 10.79 -26.35
C GLU A 125 10.06 11.07 -26.85
N ALA A 126 9.32 11.96 -26.19
CA ALA A 126 8.01 12.41 -26.66
C ALA A 126 8.08 13.19 -27.97
N SER A 127 9.10 14.02 -28.16
CA SER A 127 9.35 14.76 -29.41
C SER A 127 9.76 13.84 -30.55
N ASN A 128 10.59 12.83 -30.25
CA ASN A 128 11.04 11.82 -31.19
C ASN A 128 10.01 10.72 -31.48
N GLN A 129 8.84 10.80 -30.83
CA GLN A 129 7.76 9.82 -30.96
C GLN A 129 8.17 8.39 -30.57
N ASN A 130 9.11 8.26 -29.64
CA ASN A 130 9.57 6.97 -29.12
C ASN A 130 8.77 6.60 -27.87
N ILE A 131 7.77 5.73 -28.04
CA ILE A 131 6.86 5.38 -26.95
C ILE A 131 7.51 4.51 -25.87
N ASP A 132 8.38 3.57 -26.28
CA ASP A 132 9.02 2.64 -25.35
C ASP A 132 10.03 3.39 -24.48
N GLY A 133 10.85 4.25 -25.10
CA GLY A 133 11.76 5.15 -24.38
C GLY A 133 11.03 6.08 -23.42
N PHE A 134 9.88 6.64 -23.84
CA PHE A 134 9.06 7.47 -22.97
C PHE A 134 8.54 6.69 -21.75
N ILE A 135 8.04 5.46 -21.94
CA ILE A 135 7.53 4.62 -20.85
C ILE A 135 8.63 4.32 -19.83
N ASP A 136 9.83 4.00 -20.29
CA ASP A 136 10.97 3.67 -19.43
C ASP A 136 11.47 4.89 -18.64
N LEU A 137 11.65 6.03 -19.30
CA LEU A 137 12.04 7.28 -18.63
C LEU A 137 10.95 7.80 -17.68
N ARG A 138 9.67 7.57 -18.00
CA ARG A 138 8.56 7.90 -17.08
C ARG A 138 8.65 7.06 -15.81
N ARG A 139 8.87 5.75 -15.94
CA ARG A 139 9.05 4.84 -14.79
C ARG A 139 10.22 5.31 -13.93
N LYS A 140 11.34 5.65 -14.56
CA LYS A 140 12.53 6.19 -13.88
C LYS A 140 12.23 7.51 -13.16
N SER A 141 11.56 8.46 -13.82
CA SER A 141 11.17 9.76 -13.24
C SER A 141 10.26 9.57 -12.02
N LEU A 142 9.24 8.71 -12.13
CA LEU A 142 8.33 8.41 -11.02
C LEU A 142 9.03 7.71 -9.85
N LYS A 143 10.02 6.85 -10.14
CA LYS A 143 10.87 6.28 -9.09
C LYS A 143 11.66 7.38 -8.36
N GLN A 144 12.33 8.27 -9.10
CA GLN A 144 13.10 9.38 -8.52
C GLN A 144 12.22 10.34 -7.70
N ILE A 145 10.98 10.61 -8.15
CA ILE A 145 10.00 11.36 -7.37
C ILE A 145 9.69 10.61 -6.07
N GLY A 146 9.40 9.31 -6.13
CA GLY A 146 9.17 8.51 -4.92
C GLY A 146 10.37 8.46 -3.97
N ASP A 147 11.60 8.44 -4.50
CA ASP A 147 12.83 8.50 -3.71
C ASP A 147 12.96 9.88 -3.01
N LEU A 148 12.67 10.98 -3.71
CA LEU A 148 12.61 12.34 -3.12
C LEU A 148 11.51 12.44 -2.05
N GLU A 149 10.35 11.87 -2.32
CA GLU A 149 9.23 11.84 -1.36
C GLU A 149 9.60 11.07 -0.09
N ALA A 150 10.33 9.97 -0.22
CA ALA A 150 10.79 9.20 0.94
C ALA A 150 11.75 10.00 1.83
N LEU A 151 12.59 10.89 1.25
CA LEU A 151 13.47 11.76 2.03
C LEU A 151 12.73 12.79 2.89
N LEU A 152 11.47 13.09 2.58
CA LEU A 152 10.64 14.01 3.37
C LEU A 152 10.07 13.36 4.64
N VAL A 153 10.19 12.04 4.78
CA VAL A 153 9.74 11.35 5.99
C VAL A 153 10.85 11.37 7.01
N ASN A 154 10.78 12.31 7.95
CA ASN A 154 11.83 12.59 8.94
C ASN A 154 11.91 11.50 10.02
N ASP A 155 10.99 11.59 10.98
CA ASP A 155 10.81 10.62 12.05
C ASP A 155 9.71 9.63 11.65
N PHE A 156 9.73 8.46 12.27
CA PHE A 156 8.64 7.50 12.08
C PHE A 156 7.30 8.15 12.51
N PRO A 157 6.24 8.10 11.68
CA PRO A 157 5.12 9.05 11.74
C PRO A 157 4.21 8.91 12.98
N TYR A 158 4.34 7.84 13.76
CA TYR A 158 3.54 7.59 14.95
C TYR A 158 4.22 6.65 15.95
N THR A 159 3.72 6.61 17.18
CA THR A 159 4.18 5.64 18.18
C THR A 159 3.44 4.32 18.03
N ILE A 160 4.18 3.21 17.95
CA ILE A 160 3.62 1.85 17.94
C ILE A 160 3.34 1.43 19.39
N PRO A 161 2.16 0.85 19.72
CA PRO A 161 1.80 0.43 21.08
C PRO A 161 2.84 -0.46 21.77
N GLU A 162 3.02 -0.26 23.08
CA GLU A 162 4.04 -0.97 23.88
C GLU A 162 3.80 -2.49 23.97
N GLU A 163 2.55 -2.92 23.86
CA GLU A 163 2.18 -4.34 23.84
C GLU A 163 2.86 -5.12 22.69
N PHE A 164 3.22 -4.42 21.61
CA PHE A 164 3.92 -4.99 20.46
C PHE A 164 5.45 -4.80 20.52
N ASN A 165 6.03 -4.44 21.66
CA ASN A 165 7.48 -4.18 21.76
C ASN A 165 8.34 -5.43 21.50
N SER A 166 7.78 -6.63 21.70
CA SER A 166 8.46 -7.89 21.45
C SER A 166 8.57 -8.26 19.96
N LEU A 167 7.83 -7.57 19.07
CA LEU A 167 7.80 -7.84 17.65
C LEU A 167 8.85 -7.02 16.88
N PRO A 168 9.41 -7.58 15.79
CA PRO A 168 10.23 -6.82 14.87
C PRO A 168 9.40 -5.73 14.18
N ARG A 169 10.02 -4.59 13.90
CA ARG A 169 9.40 -3.40 13.32
C ARG A 169 10.23 -2.90 12.15
N LEU A 170 9.60 -2.69 10.99
CA LEU A 170 10.25 -1.99 9.88
C LEU A 170 9.94 -0.49 9.97
N LEU A 171 10.92 0.32 10.36
CA LEU A 171 10.76 1.77 10.50
C LEU A 171 11.10 2.50 9.20
N GLY A 172 10.32 2.23 8.15
CA GLY A 172 10.51 2.78 6.81
C GLY A 172 10.14 1.77 5.74
N ARG A 173 10.86 1.77 4.62
CA ARG A 173 10.65 0.79 3.54
C ARG A 173 11.84 -0.14 3.36
N ALA A 174 11.58 -1.34 2.87
CA ALA A 174 12.59 -2.26 2.39
C ALA A 174 12.25 -2.71 0.96
N THR A 175 13.27 -2.93 0.14
CA THR A 175 13.08 -3.57 -1.16
C THR A 175 13.55 -5.01 -1.06
N VAL A 176 12.74 -5.94 -1.55
CA VAL A 176 13.06 -7.37 -1.58
C VAL A 176 13.06 -7.89 -3.00
N SER A 177 14.01 -8.79 -3.29
CA SER A 177 14.02 -9.59 -4.51
C SER A 177 13.57 -11.01 -4.17
N ILE A 178 12.41 -11.39 -4.71
CA ILE A 178 11.77 -12.69 -4.54
C ILE A 178 12.14 -13.52 -5.76
N LYS A 179 13.07 -14.45 -5.60
CA LYS A 179 13.45 -15.39 -6.65
C LYS A 179 12.52 -16.58 -6.59
N THR A 180 11.80 -16.84 -7.68
CA THR A 180 10.88 -17.97 -7.81
C THR A 180 11.34 -18.95 -8.90
N THR A 181 10.67 -20.10 -9.01
CA THR A 181 10.81 -21.03 -10.13
C THR A 181 10.42 -20.44 -11.49
N LYS A 182 9.66 -19.34 -11.53
CA LYS A 182 9.24 -18.65 -12.77
C LYS A 182 10.04 -17.39 -13.09
N GLY A 183 10.96 -17.00 -12.21
CA GLY A 183 11.82 -15.83 -12.37
C GLY A 183 11.83 -14.93 -11.14
N ASN A 184 12.47 -13.77 -11.28
CA ASN A 184 12.66 -12.83 -10.18
C ASN A 184 11.59 -11.76 -10.21
N ILE A 185 11.02 -11.46 -9.05
CA ILE A 185 10.05 -10.40 -8.83
C ILE A 185 10.62 -9.48 -7.76
N ASN A 186 10.53 -8.16 -7.95
CA ASN A 186 10.95 -7.20 -6.93
C ASN A 186 9.71 -6.57 -6.30
N ALA A 187 9.72 -6.49 -4.97
CA ALA A 187 8.65 -5.89 -4.19
C ALA A 187 9.22 -4.87 -3.19
N VAL A 188 8.41 -3.85 -2.90
CA VAL A 188 8.69 -2.88 -1.85
C VAL A 188 7.75 -3.17 -0.68
N ILE A 189 8.34 -3.31 0.50
CA ILE A 189 7.68 -3.59 1.77
C ILE A 189 7.53 -2.26 2.52
N ASP A 190 6.32 -1.93 2.95
CA ASP A 190 5.95 -0.63 3.51
C ASP A 190 5.72 -0.70 5.03
N GLY A 191 6.76 -0.37 5.78
CA GLY A 191 6.70 -0.26 7.23
C GLY A 191 6.13 1.07 7.74
N TYR A 192 5.95 2.08 6.88
CA TYR A 192 5.29 3.33 7.30
C TYR A 192 3.82 3.11 7.65
N ASN A 193 3.13 2.20 6.95
CA ASN A 193 1.72 1.90 7.20
C ASN A 193 1.50 0.54 7.86
N ALA A 194 2.43 -0.39 7.71
CA ALA A 194 2.36 -1.73 8.27
C ALA A 194 3.69 -2.14 8.96
N PRO A 195 4.13 -1.44 10.04
CA PRO A 195 5.45 -1.64 10.63
C PRO A 195 5.66 -3.02 11.23
N LEU A 196 4.63 -3.64 11.83
CA LEU A 196 4.77 -4.92 12.53
C LEU A 196 4.80 -6.09 11.54
N THR A 197 3.91 -6.06 10.55
CA THR A 197 3.81 -7.02 9.44
C THR A 197 5.03 -6.93 8.54
N ALA A 198 5.37 -5.73 8.10
CA ALA A 198 6.58 -5.50 7.30
C ALA A 198 7.84 -5.92 8.09
N GLY A 199 7.89 -5.59 9.38
CA GLY A 199 8.98 -6.00 10.27
C GLY A 199 9.10 -7.52 10.37
N ALA A 200 7.98 -8.21 10.59
CA ALA A 200 7.95 -9.68 10.67
C ALA A 200 8.38 -10.33 9.36
N PHE A 201 7.85 -9.87 8.22
CA PHE A 201 8.22 -10.38 6.90
C PHE A 201 9.72 -10.20 6.60
N VAL A 202 10.25 -8.98 6.81
CA VAL A 202 11.65 -8.66 6.53
C VAL A 202 12.58 -9.44 7.47
N ASP A 203 12.24 -9.56 8.76
CA ASP A 203 12.99 -10.38 9.71
C ASP A 203 13.07 -11.86 9.29
N LEU A 204 11.94 -12.44 8.84
CA LEU A 204 11.90 -13.81 8.34
C LEU A 204 12.68 -13.99 7.03
N ALA A 205 12.60 -13.01 6.12
CA ALA A 205 13.40 -13.00 4.90
C ALA A 205 14.91 -12.96 5.19
N LEU A 206 15.36 -12.11 6.13
CA LEU A 206 16.77 -12.05 6.53
C LEU A 206 17.27 -13.34 7.19
N LYS A 207 16.39 -14.10 7.81
CA LYS A 207 16.68 -15.43 8.38
C LYS A 207 16.68 -16.56 7.35
N GLY A 208 16.33 -16.28 6.09
CA GLY A 208 16.16 -17.29 5.04
C GLY A 208 14.97 -18.22 5.29
N PHE A 209 14.00 -17.80 6.11
CA PHE A 209 12.85 -18.64 6.48
C PHE A 209 12.02 -19.07 5.27
N TYR A 210 11.90 -18.19 4.27
CA TYR A 210 11.11 -18.44 3.06
C TYR A 210 11.84 -19.27 2.00
N ASP A 211 13.13 -19.55 2.18
CA ASP A 211 13.95 -20.20 1.16
C ASP A 211 13.53 -21.66 0.95
N GLY A 212 13.14 -21.97 -0.28
CA GLY A 212 12.65 -23.28 -0.70
C GLY A 212 11.17 -23.54 -0.42
N LEU A 213 10.44 -22.61 0.22
CA LEU A 213 9.03 -22.81 0.53
C LEU A 213 8.17 -22.80 -0.74
N PRO A 214 7.20 -23.73 -0.87
CA PRO A 214 6.28 -23.74 -1.99
C PRO A 214 5.17 -22.69 -1.82
N PHE A 215 4.52 -22.34 -2.93
CA PHE A 215 3.18 -21.78 -2.90
C PHE A 215 2.18 -22.93 -2.67
N THR A 216 1.45 -22.88 -1.55
CA THR A 216 0.67 -24.03 -1.05
C THR A 216 -0.83 -23.92 -1.35
N ARG A 217 -1.35 -22.69 -1.46
CA ARG A 217 -2.77 -22.43 -1.71
C ARG A 217 -2.91 -21.42 -2.84
N ALA A 218 -3.78 -21.76 -3.79
CA ALA A 218 -4.33 -20.82 -4.75
C ALA A 218 -5.86 -20.86 -4.61
N GLU A 219 -6.48 -19.75 -4.28
CA GLU A 219 -7.95 -19.64 -4.23
C GLU A 219 -8.46 -18.98 -5.48
N ASP A 220 -9.26 -19.67 -6.30
CA ASP A 220 -10.03 -19.12 -7.42
C ASP A 220 -9.31 -18.09 -8.32
N ASN A 221 -7.98 -18.22 -8.49
CA ASN A 221 -7.09 -17.24 -9.17
C ASN A 221 -7.03 -15.85 -8.52
N TYR A 222 -7.48 -15.72 -7.27
CA TYR A 222 -7.56 -14.50 -6.50
C TYR A 222 -6.31 -14.25 -5.67
N VAL A 223 -5.76 -15.30 -5.05
CA VAL A 223 -4.64 -15.22 -4.12
C VAL A 223 -3.71 -16.41 -4.29
N LEU A 224 -2.40 -16.18 -4.19
CA LEU A 224 -1.37 -17.22 -4.14
C LEU A 224 -0.55 -17.11 -2.84
N GLN A 225 -0.68 -18.10 -1.96
CA GLN A 225 -0.16 -18.06 -0.60
C GLN A 225 1.08 -18.93 -0.42
N SER A 226 2.02 -18.46 0.41
CA SER A 226 3.24 -19.17 0.84
C SER A 226 3.60 -18.78 2.28
N GLY A 227 4.77 -19.24 2.77
CA GLY A 227 5.27 -18.97 4.12
C GLY A 227 4.84 -19.97 5.19
N ASP A 228 4.24 -21.09 4.79
CA ASP A 228 3.92 -22.23 5.65
C ASP A 228 5.20 -23.05 5.91
N PRO A 229 5.65 -23.24 7.16
CA PRO A 229 6.94 -23.90 7.45
C PRO A 229 6.93 -25.39 7.08
N THR A 230 8.12 -25.92 6.76
CA THR A 230 8.30 -27.36 6.56
C THR A 230 8.31 -28.09 7.92
N GLY A 231 7.13 -28.42 8.46
CA GLY A 231 7.03 -29.08 9.76
C GLY A 231 5.59 -29.20 10.28
N PRO A 232 5.40 -29.64 11.53
CA PRO A 232 4.08 -29.70 12.17
C PRO A 232 3.58 -28.32 12.65
N GLU A 233 4.45 -27.31 12.62
CA GLU A 233 4.12 -25.95 13.05
C GLU A 233 3.26 -25.25 11.99
N SER A 234 2.37 -24.35 12.41
CA SER A 234 1.53 -23.53 11.51
C SER A 234 2.18 -22.21 11.10
N GLY A 235 3.25 -21.82 11.80
CA GLY A 235 3.88 -20.52 11.69
C GLY A 235 5.30 -20.49 12.24
N TYR A 236 5.85 -19.29 12.41
CA TYR A 236 7.22 -19.13 12.89
C TYR A 236 7.28 -19.30 14.42
N ILE A 237 7.99 -20.33 14.87
CA ILE A 237 8.30 -20.53 16.29
C ILE A 237 9.58 -19.77 16.64
N ASP A 238 9.48 -18.83 17.58
CA ASP A 238 10.65 -18.10 18.06
C ASP A 238 11.60 -19.05 18.80
N PRO A 239 12.88 -19.13 18.39
CA PRO A 239 13.82 -20.09 18.96
C PRO A 239 14.16 -19.82 20.43
N THR A 240 13.95 -18.58 20.90
CA THR A 240 14.22 -18.15 22.29
C THR A 240 13.01 -18.42 23.17
N THR A 241 11.82 -17.97 22.77
CA THR A 241 10.61 -18.09 23.60
C THR A 241 9.91 -19.43 23.46
N LYS A 242 10.20 -20.19 22.39
CA LYS A 242 9.51 -21.42 22.00
C LYS A 242 8.01 -21.23 21.77
N LYS A 243 7.59 -20.01 21.48
CA LYS A 243 6.20 -19.66 21.13
C LYS A 243 6.11 -19.29 19.67
N GLU A 244 4.96 -19.55 19.08
CA GLU A 244 4.60 -19.02 17.78
C GLU A 244 4.53 -17.50 17.85
N ARG A 245 5.16 -16.84 16.88
CA ARG A 245 5.02 -15.40 16.70
C ARG A 245 3.61 -15.10 16.22
N GLN A 246 2.96 -14.16 16.88
CA GLN A 246 1.66 -13.65 16.47
C GLN A 246 1.82 -12.17 16.13
N VAL A 247 1.42 -11.80 14.92
CA VAL A 247 1.45 -10.45 14.38
C VAL A 247 0.01 -9.97 14.27
N PRO A 248 -0.34 -8.81 14.85
CA PRO A 248 -1.70 -8.30 14.81
C PRO A 248 -2.12 -7.96 13.38
N LEU A 249 -3.43 -7.99 13.09
CA LEU A 249 -3.96 -7.25 11.96
C LEU A 249 -3.63 -5.77 12.14
N GLU A 250 -2.95 -5.16 11.18
CA GLU A 250 -2.70 -3.73 11.14
C GLU A 250 -3.19 -3.14 9.81
N ILE A 251 -4.12 -2.20 9.90
CA ILE A 251 -4.74 -1.55 8.75
C ILE A 251 -4.95 -0.07 9.05
N ARG A 252 -4.80 0.80 8.05
CA ARG A 252 -4.90 2.26 8.23
C ARG A 252 -5.74 2.88 7.13
N ILE A 253 -6.48 3.93 7.45
CA ILE A 253 -7.15 4.80 6.48
C ILE A 253 -6.44 6.16 6.41
N PRO A 254 -6.52 6.90 5.30
CA PRO A 254 -5.86 8.20 5.16
C PRO A 254 -6.21 9.21 6.26
N GLU A 255 -7.44 9.15 6.78
CA GLU A 255 -7.97 10.04 7.81
C GLU A 255 -7.37 9.79 9.21
N GLU A 256 -6.70 8.65 9.41
CA GLU A 256 -6.17 8.23 10.71
C GLU A 256 -4.65 8.30 10.75
N ALA A 257 -4.12 8.89 11.82
CA ALA A 257 -2.68 9.06 12.02
C ALA A 257 -1.97 7.74 12.29
N THR A 258 -2.65 6.79 12.95
CA THR A 258 -2.09 5.49 13.35
C THR A 258 -2.88 4.33 12.75
N PRO A 259 -2.27 3.17 12.52
CA PRO A 259 -3.01 1.96 12.17
C PRO A 259 -4.00 1.55 13.27
N PHE A 260 -5.11 0.96 12.86
CA PHE A 260 -5.95 0.13 13.72
C PHE A 260 -5.25 -1.22 13.90
N TYR A 261 -5.20 -1.72 15.13
CA TYR A 261 -4.64 -3.02 15.46
C TYR A 261 -5.74 -3.96 15.94
N ASN A 262 -5.75 -5.21 15.46
CA ASN A 262 -6.70 -6.24 15.87
C ASN A 262 -8.17 -5.82 15.73
N GLN A 263 -8.48 -5.03 14.70
CA GLN A 263 -9.82 -4.59 14.36
C GLN A 263 -9.97 -4.58 12.85
N THR A 264 -11.02 -5.20 12.33
CA THR A 264 -11.38 -5.07 10.92
C THR A 264 -12.13 -3.76 10.68
N PHE A 265 -12.20 -3.29 9.44
CA PHE A 265 -13.08 -2.15 9.10
C PHE A 265 -14.55 -2.43 9.41
N GLU A 266 -14.99 -3.68 9.33
CA GLU A 266 -16.34 -4.08 9.71
C GLU A 266 -16.60 -3.91 11.21
N ASP A 267 -15.64 -4.27 12.07
CA ASP A 267 -15.76 -4.14 13.54
C ASP A 267 -15.93 -2.67 13.98
N ILE A 268 -15.30 -1.74 13.26
CA ILE A 268 -15.32 -0.30 13.56
C ILE A 268 -16.29 0.49 12.69
N GLY A 269 -17.14 -0.18 11.91
CA GLY A 269 -18.20 0.45 11.12
C GLY A 269 -17.75 1.17 9.84
N LEU A 270 -16.54 0.90 9.36
CA LEU A 270 -15.91 1.51 8.17
C LEU A 270 -16.11 0.68 6.89
N TYR A 271 -17.33 0.22 6.62
CA TYR A 271 -17.66 -0.69 5.50
C TYR A 271 -17.29 -0.22 4.08
N LYS A 272 -17.01 1.08 3.90
CA LYS A 272 -16.68 1.70 2.60
C LYS A 272 -15.35 2.44 2.63
N ALA A 273 -14.59 2.33 3.71
CA ALA A 273 -13.31 3.00 3.79
C ALA A 273 -12.33 2.38 2.80
N THR A 274 -11.50 3.24 2.19
CA THR A 274 -10.37 2.80 1.38
C THR A 274 -9.12 2.85 2.27
N PRO A 275 -8.41 1.73 2.45
CA PRO A 275 -7.20 1.74 3.24
C PRO A 275 -6.08 2.52 2.53
N VAL A 276 -5.08 2.95 3.29
CA VAL A 276 -3.86 3.59 2.73
C VAL A 276 -3.10 2.63 1.82
N LEU A 277 -3.07 1.34 2.20
CA LEU A 277 -2.55 0.25 1.39
C LEU A 277 -3.71 -0.64 0.92
N PRO A 278 -4.30 -0.37 -0.26
CA PRO A 278 -5.37 -1.20 -0.81
C PRO A 278 -4.87 -2.43 -1.55
N PHE A 279 -5.66 -3.50 -1.52
CA PHE A 279 -5.53 -4.68 -2.38
C PHE A 279 -6.05 -4.39 -3.80
N ALA A 280 -5.49 -3.35 -4.44
CA ALA A 280 -5.91 -2.89 -5.76
C ALA A 280 -4.91 -3.22 -6.88
N ALA A 281 -3.69 -3.66 -6.53
CA ALA A 281 -2.63 -3.95 -7.49
C ALA A 281 -2.32 -5.44 -7.58
N LEU A 282 -2.08 -5.92 -8.81
CA LEU A 282 -1.56 -7.27 -9.05
C LEU A 282 -0.19 -7.41 -8.35
N GLY A 283 -0.07 -8.42 -7.48
CA GLY A 283 1.10 -8.65 -6.66
C GLY A 283 1.14 -7.80 -5.39
N THR A 284 0.00 -7.32 -4.89
CA THR A 284 -0.08 -6.82 -3.50
C THR A 284 0.28 -7.96 -2.55
N LEU A 285 1.18 -7.72 -1.60
CA LEU A 285 1.53 -8.66 -0.54
C LEU A 285 0.58 -8.46 0.64
N GLY A 286 -0.19 -9.49 0.96
CA GLY A 286 -1.08 -9.53 2.11
C GLY A 286 -0.61 -10.51 3.18
N TRP A 287 -0.77 -10.14 4.44
CA TRP A 287 -0.46 -11.02 5.57
C TRP A 287 -1.62 -11.99 5.83
N ALA A 288 -1.30 -13.27 5.92
CA ALA A 288 -2.28 -14.29 6.19
C ALA A 288 -2.46 -14.49 7.71
N HIS A 289 -3.72 -14.64 8.12
CA HIS A 289 -4.15 -15.04 9.45
C HIS A 289 -5.25 -16.10 9.28
N SER A 290 -5.65 -16.79 10.35
CA SER A 290 -6.69 -17.81 10.27
C SER A 290 -8.10 -17.21 10.23
N ASP A 291 -9.09 -18.02 9.90
CA ASP A 291 -10.50 -17.61 9.96
C ASP A 291 -11.02 -17.51 11.41
N GLN A 292 -10.23 -17.92 12.42
CA GLN A 292 -10.65 -17.93 13.83
C GLN A 292 -10.25 -16.65 14.57
N ALA A 293 -9.14 -16.04 14.16
CA ALA A 293 -8.57 -14.87 14.82
C ALA A 293 -7.84 -13.98 13.80
N ILE A 294 -7.91 -12.67 14.02
CA ILE A 294 -7.26 -11.67 13.16
C ILE A 294 -5.87 -11.26 13.68
N ASP A 295 -5.49 -11.74 14.87
CA ASP A 295 -4.23 -11.45 15.54
C ASP A 295 -3.25 -12.63 15.53
N ASP A 296 -3.55 -13.70 14.80
CA ASP A 296 -2.76 -14.94 14.79
C ASP A 296 -1.83 -15.11 13.58
N GLY A 297 -1.74 -14.10 12.70
CA GLY A 297 -0.86 -14.15 11.54
C GLY A 297 0.62 -14.27 11.95
N SER A 298 1.36 -15.25 11.41
CA SER A 298 2.69 -15.60 11.93
C SER A 298 3.83 -15.45 10.92
N SER A 299 3.75 -16.20 9.83
CA SER A 299 4.79 -16.24 8.79
C SER A 299 4.24 -16.28 7.37
N GLN A 300 2.98 -16.70 7.24
CA GLN A 300 2.33 -16.91 5.97
C GLN A 300 1.92 -15.57 5.37
N PHE A 301 2.15 -15.43 4.07
CA PHE A 301 1.76 -14.26 3.31
C PHE A 301 1.23 -14.71 1.95
N PHE A 302 0.57 -13.80 1.26
CA PHE A 302 0.00 -14.10 -0.03
C PHE A 302 0.19 -12.97 -1.03
N LEU A 303 0.23 -13.35 -2.31
CA LEU A 303 0.25 -12.46 -3.46
C LEU A 303 -1.17 -12.34 -4.00
N PHE A 304 -1.66 -11.11 -4.09
CA PHE A 304 -2.94 -10.79 -4.70
C PHE A 304 -2.83 -10.95 -6.23
N LEU A 305 -3.60 -11.87 -6.81
CA LEU A 305 -3.53 -12.21 -8.24
C LEU A 305 -4.69 -11.65 -9.07
N TYR A 306 -5.72 -11.12 -8.43
CA TYR A 306 -6.91 -10.66 -9.12
C TYR A 306 -6.71 -9.31 -9.80
N ASP A 307 -6.96 -9.26 -11.11
CA ASP A 307 -7.18 -8.01 -11.83
C ASP A 307 -8.52 -7.46 -11.31
N ALA A 308 -8.53 -6.28 -10.71
CA ALA A 308 -9.67 -5.74 -9.96
C ALA A 308 -10.91 -5.47 -10.84
N GLU A 309 -11.54 -6.51 -11.38
CA GLU A 309 -12.95 -6.50 -11.75
C GLU A 309 -13.75 -6.61 -10.46
N LEU A 310 -13.86 -5.44 -9.84
CA LEU A 310 -14.65 -5.16 -8.66
C LEU A 310 -15.94 -5.99 -8.67
N THR A 311 -16.36 -6.46 -7.49
CA THR A 311 -17.75 -6.89 -7.33
C THR A 311 -18.70 -5.82 -7.91
N PRO A 312 -19.95 -6.14 -8.31
CA PRO A 312 -20.86 -5.18 -8.96
C PRO A 312 -21.04 -3.82 -8.25
N ALA A 313 -20.60 -3.69 -6.99
CA ALA A 313 -20.63 -2.49 -6.17
C ALA A 313 -19.28 -1.73 -6.04
N GLY A 314 -18.20 -2.16 -6.70
CA GLY A 314 -16.91 -1.46 -6.58
C GLY A 314 -16.09 -1.83 -5.33
N LEU A 315 -16.48 -2.88 -4.58
CA LEU A 315 -15.86 -3.22 -3.30
C LEU A 315 -14.94 -4.43 -3.42
N ASN A 316 -13.75 -4.26 -2.87
CA ASN A 316 -12.78 -5.30 -2.62
C ASN A 316 -13.07 -5.97 -1.27
N LEU A 317 -13.14 -7.29 -1.21
CA LEU A 317 -13.53 -8.02 0.00
C LEU A 317 -12.38 -8.28 0.97
N VAL A 318 -11.13 -8.04 0.54
CA VAL A 318 -9.92 -8.23 1.37
C VAL A 318 -9.54 -6.94 2.11
N ASP A 319 -9.84 -5.79 1.52
CA ASP A 319 -9.59 -4.49 2.16
C ASP A 319 -10.34 -4.42 3.50
N GLY A 320 -9.60 -4.08 4.55
CA GLY A 320 -10.14 -3.98 5.91
C GLY A 320 -10.24 -5.32 6.67
N ARG A 321 -9.90 -6.45 6.03
CA ARG A 321 -9.86 -7.78 6.65
C ARG A 321 -8.45 -8.35 6.77
N ASN A 322 -7.58 -8.05 5.81
CA ASN A 322 -6.16 -8.43 5.84
C ASN A 322 -5.26 -7.20 5.80
N ALA A 323 -4.05 -7.33 6.34
CA ALA A 323 -3.01 -6.32 6.24
C ALA A 323 -2.28 -6.43 4.88
N ALA A 324 -2.45 -5.44 4.00
CA ALA A 324 -1.50 -5.23 2.92
C ALA A 324 -0.23 -4.60 3.49
N PHE A 325 0.94 -5.10 3.12
CA PHE A 325 2.22 -4.63 3.67
C PHE A 325 3.30 -4.41 2.63
N GLY A 326 3.01 -4.68 1.35
CA GLY A 326 3.97 -4.46 0.28
C GLY A 326 3.36 -4.65 -1.10
N TYR A 327 4.09 -4.24 -2.12
CA TYR A 327 3.66 -4.31 -3.50
C TYR A 327 4.80 -4.76 -4.40
N VAL A 328 4.49 -5.68 -5.32
CA VAL A 328 5.36 -5.98 -6.46
C VAL A 328 5.46 -4.74 -7.34
N VAL A 329 6.70 -4.31 -7.62
CA VAL A 329 7.01 -3.14 -8.45
C VAL A 329 7.71 -3.51 -9.76
N GLU A 330 8.27 -4.72 -9.86
CA GLU A 330 8.87 -5.26 -11.09
C GLU A 330 8.63 -6.76 -11.20
N GLY A 331 8.39 -7.25 -12.42
CA GLY A 331 8.16 -8.67 -12.69
C GLY A 331 6.73 -9.14 -12.42
N SER A 332 5.75 -8.24 -12.38
CA SER A 332 4.33 -8.58 -12.15
C SER A 332 3.73 -9.47 -13.25
N ASP A 333 4.29 -9.47 -14.46
CA ASP A 333 3.91 -10.39 -15.54
C ASP A 333 4.25 -11.85 -15.23
N LEU A 334 5.23 -12.10 -14.36
CA LEU A 334 5.59 -13.44 -13.90
C LEU A 334 4.58 -14.01 -12.90
N LEU A 335 3.84 -13.16 -12.19
CA LEU A 335 2.83 -13.59 -11.22
C LEU A 335 1.75 -14.45 -11.87
N LYS A 336 1.37 -14.14 -13.12
CA LYS A 336 0.38 -14.90 -13.90
C LYS A 336 0.87 -16.30 -14.32
N LYS A 337 2.16 -16.59 -14.13
CA LYS A 337 2.78 -17.88 -14.45
C LYS A 337 3.02 -18.74 -13.22
N LEU A 338 2.84 -18.18 -12.01
CA LEU A 338 3.03 -18.90 -10.76
C LEU A 338 1.79 -19.72 -10.42
N GLU A 339 2.01 -20.95 -9.99
CA GLU A 339 0.98 -21.90 -9.63
C GLU A 339 1.30 -22.58 -8.29
N VAL A 340 0.34 -23.32 -7.74
CA VAL A 340 0.57 -24.16 -6.55
C VAL A 340 1.69 -25.16 -6.84
N GLY A 341 2.64 -25.28 -5.93
CA GLY A 341 3.82 -26.14 -6.06
C GLY A 341 5.05 -25.45 -6.67
N ASP A 342 4.90 -24.28 -7.29
CA ASP A 342 6.05 -23.40 -7.54
C ASP A 342 6.69 -22.97 -6.21
N GLN A 343 7.97 -22.60 -6.25
CA GLN A 343 8.74 -22.34 -5.03
C GLN A 343 9.32 -20.93 -5.00
N ILE A 344 9.37 -20.39 -3.80
CA ILE A 344 10.25 -19.29 -3.44
C ILE A 344 11.64 -19.90 -3.27
N LEU A 345 12.52 -19.67 -4.24
CA LEU A 345 13.91 -20.16 -4.17
C LEU A 345 14.72 -19.35 -3.15
N SER A 346 14.46 -18.05 -3.06
CA SER A 346 15.01 -17.19 -1.99
C SER A 346 14.30 -15.85 -1.94
N ILE A 347 14.21 -15.24 -0.75
CA ILE A 347 13.86 -13.82 -0.60
C ILE A 347 15.08 -13.06 -0.07
N LYS A 348 15.56 -12.07 -0.81
CA LYS A 348 16.70 -11.22 -0.38
C LYS A 348 16.26 -9.79 -0.17
N VAL A 349 16.59 -9.23 0.99
CA VAL A 349 16.47 -7.79 1.23
C VAL A 349 17.63 -7.10 0.50
N VAL A 350 17.31 -6.29 -0.50
CA VAL A 350 18.29 -5.59 -1.35
C VAL A 350 18.48 -4.13 -0.95
N ASP A 351 17.52 -3.54 -0.25
CA ASP A 351 17.60 -2.20 0.36
C ASP A 351 16.76 -2.13 1.64
N GLY A 352 17.15 -1.25 2.58
CA GLY A 352 16.37 -0.92 3.77
C GLY A 352 16.46 -1.92 4.93
N ALA A 353 17.42 -2.84 4.92
CA ALA A 353 17.63 -3.80 6.01
C ALA A 353 18.01 -3.12 7.35
N ASP A 354 18.69 -1.97 7.29
CA ASP A 354 19.08 -1.13 8.43
C ASP A 354 17.88 -0.46 9.14
N ARG A 355 16.75 -0.37 8.45
CA ARG A 355 15.48 0.16 8.97
C ARG A 355 14.70 -0.86 9.80
N LEU A 356 15.10 -2.14 9.77
CA LEU A 356 14.53 -3.17 10.62
C LEU A 356 15.04 -3.02 12.05
N LYS A 357 14.11 -2.94 13.01
CA LYS A 357 14.38 -3.03 14.45
C LYS A 357 13.88 -4.39 14.94
N PRO A 358 14.75 -5.28 15.47
CA PRO A 358 14.33 -6.64 15.88
C PRO A 358 13.28 -6.68 17.00
N HIS A 359 13.24 -5.63 17.82
CA HIS A 359 12.29 -5.36 18.90
C HIS A 359 12.39 -3.87 19.25
N ALA A 360 11.46 -3.35 20.05
CA ALA A 360 11.45 -1.96 20.50
C ALA A 360 12.23 -1.73 21.79
#